data_AF-A0A127SNQ6-F1
#
_entry.id   AF-A0A127SNQ6-F1
#
_cell.length_a   1.000
_cell.length_b   1.000
_cell.length_c   1.000
_cell.angle_alpha   90.00
_cell.angle_beta   90.00
_cell.angle_gamma   90.00
#
_symmetry.space_group_name_H-M   'P 1'
#
loop_
_entity.id
_entity.type
_entity.pdbx_description
1 polymer ?
#
loop_
_entity_poly.entity_id
_entity_poly.type
_entity_poly.pdbx_seq_one_letter_code
_entity_poly.pdbx_strand_id
1 'polypeptide(L)'
;VWCLGHLVKLDDPVAYGDRFAEKPWKFENLPIIPEKWKFSVGGSTKSQYYVLKSLIERDDVNEIVCATDAGREGECIFRYMYYKTGCTKPVKRLWVSSLEEKAIKKAFSELKDDSEYDNLYRAGLARAKADWLVGMNATR
;
A
#
# COMPACT_ATOMS: atom_id res chain seq x y z
N VAL A 1 -10.73 7.74 -10.19
CA VAL A 1 -9.25 7.65 -10.30
C VAL A 1 -8.78 6.27 -9.87
N TRP A 2 -7.56 5.86 -10.24
CA TRP A 2 -7.09 4.48 -10.04
C TRP A 2 -5.61 4.42 -9.67
N CYS A 3 -5.22 3.33 -9.01
CA CYS A 3 -3.82 2.97 -8.83
C CYS A 3 -3.31 2.22 -10.08
N LEU A 4 -2.06 2.46 -10.46
CA LEU A 4 -1.33 1.68 -11.48
C LEU A 4 -0.48 0.63 -10.75
N GLY A 5 -1.11 -0.45 -10.29
CA GLY A 5 -0.49 -1.38 -9.34
C GLY A 5 -0.07 -0.68 -8.05
N HIS A 6 1.07 -1.09 -7.47
CA HIS A 6 1.63 -0.42 -6.29
C HIS A 6 2.24 0.94 -6.64
N LEU A 7 1.59 2.00 -6.16
CA LEU A 7 2.16 3.36 -6.20
C LEU A 7 3.17 3.60 -5.07
N VAL A 8 3.00 2.86 -3.98
CA VAL A 8 3.80 2.95 -2.76
C VAL A 8 4.29 1.54 -2.43
N LYS A 9 5.57 1.43 -2.06
CA LYS A 9 6.23 0.15 -1.74
C LYS A 9 7.05 0.27 -0.47
N LEU A 10 7.47 -0.86 0.10
CA LEU A 10 8.50 -0.88 1.14
C LEU A 10 9.77 -0.22 0.61
N ASP A 11 10.36 0.62 1.45
CA ASP A 11 11.52 1.40 1.07
C ASP A 11 12.79 0.55 0.97
N ASP A 12 13.77 1.02 0.21
CA ASP A 12 15.04 0.34 0.03
C ASP A 12 15.94 0.52 1.28
N PRO A 13 16.94 -0.36 1.52
CA PRO A 13 17.81 -0.29 2.69
C PRO A 13 18.43 1.10 2.97
N VAL A 14 18.75 1.84 1.91
CA VAL A 14 19.29 3.20 1.94
C VAL A 14 18.42 4.15 2.78
N ALA A 15 17.10 3.92 2.81
CA ALA A 15 16.18 4.74 3.58
C ALA A 15 16.30 4.55 5.10
N TYR A 16 16.99 3.51 5.58
CA TYR A 16 17.05 3.14 7.00
C TYR A 16 18.28 3.66 7.75
N GLY A 17 19.10 4.53 7.13
CA GLY A 17 20.15 5.30 7.81
C GLY A 17 21.49 5.32 7.09
N ASP A 18 22.40 6.17 7.55
CA ASP A 18 23.69 6.44 6.89
C ASP A 18 24.56 5.19 6.73
N ARG A 19 24.45 4.24 7.66
CA ARG A 19 25.09 2.91 7.59
C ARG A 19 24.78 2.20 6.26
N PHE A 20 23.60 2.43 5.69
CA PHE A 20 23.11 1.81 4.47
C PHE A 20 23.19 2.75 3.25
N ALA A 21 23.64 4.00 3.42
CA ALA A 21 23.54 5.04 2.39
C ALA A 21 24.44 4.78 1.16
N GLU A 22 25.66 4.27 1.37
CA GLU A 22 26.62 4.09 0.28
C GLU A 22 26.68 2.64 -0.22
N LYS A 23 26.73 1.67 0.70
CA LYS A 23 26.86 0.24 0.38
C LYS A 23 26.05 -0.60 1.37
N PRO A 24 24.73 -0.69 1.20
CA PRO A 24 23.88 -1.39 2.15
C PRO A 24 24.21 -2.89 2.26
N TRP A 25 24.63 -3.52 1.16
CA TRP A 25 24.97 -4.94 1.10
C TRP A 25 26.45 -5.24 1.34
N LYS A 26 27.00 -4.69 2.43
CA LYS A 26 28.28 -5.16 2.98
C LYS A 26 27.99 -6.20 4.04
N PHE A 27 28.84 -7.23 4.18
CA PHE A 27 28.66 -8.27 5.19
C PHE A 27 28.49 -7.70 6.61
N GLU A 28 29.25 -6.65 6.94
CA GLU A 28 29.16 -5.92 8.20
C GLU A 28 27.79 -5.28 8.46
N ASN A 29 27.00 -5.00 7.42
CA ASN A 29 25.67 -4.39 7.50
C ASN A 29 24.55 -5.42 7.55
N LEU A 30 24.85 -6.70 7.30
CA LEU A 30 23.87 -7.77 7.33
C LEU A 30 23.74 -8.37 8.75
N PRO A 31 22.53 -8.77 9.18
CA PRO A 31 21.27 -8.57 8.48
C PRO A 31 20.72 -7.15 8.62
N ILE A 32 20.12 -6.64 7.55
CA ILE A 32 19.34 -5.40 7.50
C ILE A 32 17.94 -5.72 8.03
N ILE A 33 17.68 -5.32 9.28
CA ILE A 33 16.40 -5.51 9.96
C ILE A 33 15.84 -4.14 10.38
N PRO A 34 14.84 -3.62 9.67
CA PRO A 34 14.21 -2.35 10.05
C PRO A 34 13.47 -2.43 11.38
N GLU A 35 13.77 -1.53 12.32
CA GLU A 35 12.94 -1.33 13.52
C GLU A 35 11.57 -0.73 13.16
N LYS A 36 11.57 0.23 12.23
CA LYS A 36 10.38 0.90 11.70
C LYS A 36 10.39 0.81 10.19
N TRP A 37 9.40 0.13 9.64
CA TRP A 37 9.23 -0.05 8.21
C TRP A 37 8.89 1.27 7.52
N LYS A 38 9.66 1.63 6.49
CA LYS A 38 9.44 2.83 5.69
C LYS A 38 8.78 2.45 4.37
N PHE A 39 8.01 3.40 3.85
CA PHE A 39 7.35 3.27 2.56
C PHE A 39 7.67 4.49 1.69
N SER A 40 8.02 4.24 0.44
CA SER A 40 8.32 5.27 -0.54
C SER A 40 7.41 5.16 -1.76
N VAL A 41 7.16 6.31 -2.39
CA VAL A 41 6.42 6.38 -3.65
C VAL A 41 7.35 5.93 -4.77
N GLY A 42 6.91 5.02 -5.61
CA GLY A 42 7.70 4.54 -6.74
C GLY A 42 8.06 5.68 -7.69
N GLY A 43 9.31 5.71 -8.17
CA GLY A 43 9.80 6.80 -9.02
C GLY A 43 8.96 6.98 -10.30
N SER A 44 8.63 5.88 -10.98
CA SER A 44 7.80 5.87 -12.19
C SER A 44 6.32 6.13 -11.94
N THR A 45 5.83 5.88 -10.72
CA THR A 45 4.41 6.00 -10.34
C THR A 45 4.11 7.28 -9.55
N LYS A 46 5.12 8.13 -9.37
CA LYS A 46 5.06 9.34 -8.55
C LYS A 46 3.99 10.34 -9.01
N SER A 47 3.87 10.58 -10.31
CA SER A 47 2.85 11.47 -10.87
C SER A 47 1.44 11.00 -10.52
N GLN A 48 1.15 9.71 -10.73
CA GLN A 48 -0.15 9.12 -10.42
C GLN A 48 -0.47 9.16 -8.93
N TYR A 49 0.53 8.94 -8.06
CA TYR A 49 0.36 9.08 -6.62
C TYR A 49 -0.10 10.49 -6.23
N TYR A 50 0.52 11.54 -6.79
CA TYR A 50 0.13 12.92 -6.46
C TYR A 50 -1.25 13.31 -7.01
N VAL A 51 -1.67 12.75 -8.14
CA VAL A 51 -3.06 12.90 -8.64
C VAL A 51 -4.06 12.29 -7.66
N LEU A 52 -3.80 11.10 -7.14
CA LEU A 52 -4.66 10.47 -6.14
C LEU A 52 -4.66 11.24 -4.83
N LYS A 53 -3.48 11.63 -4.35
CA LYS A 53 -3.32 12.39 -3.11
C LYS A 53 -4.12 13.69 -3.15
N SER A 54 -4.00 14.47 -4.23
CA SER A 54 -4.72 15.74 -4.35
C SER A 54 -6.23 15.56 -4.33
N LEU A 55 -6.75 14.49 -4.94
CA LEU A 55 -8.19 14.21 -4.94
C LEU A 55 -8.70 13.73 -3.58
N ILE A 56 -7.93 12.87 -2.90
CA ILE A 56 -8.27 12.34 -1.58
C ILE A 56 -8.28 13.46 -0.53
N GLU A 57 -7.39 14.45 -0.64
CA GLU A 57 -7.23 15.53 0.33
C GLU A 57 -8.20 16.70 0.14
N ARG A 58 -8.93 16.78 -0.98
CA ARG A 58 -9.92 17.84 -1.24
C ARG A 58 -10.95 18.01 -0.10
N ASP A 59 -11.25 19.24 0.29
CA ASP A 59 -12.17 19.53 1.40
C ASP A 59 -13.61 19.06 1.15
N ASP A 60 -14.05 18.99 -0.11
CA ASP A 60 -15.39 18.54 -0.48
C ASP A 60 -15.55 17.01 -0.57
N VAL A 61 -14.48 16.26 -0.28
CA VAL A 61 -14.50 14.80 -0.22
C VAL A 61 -14.57 14.36 1.23
N ASN A 62 -15.67 13.70 1.60
CA ASN A 62 -15.94 13.31 2.99
C ASN A 62 -15.62 11.83 3.27
N GLU A 63 -15.62 10.98 2.25
CA GLU A 63 -15.43 9.53 2.36
C GLU A 63 -14.72 8.99 1.11
N ILE A 64 -13.97 7.91 1.28
CA ILE A 64 -13.23 7.24 0.21
C ILE A 64 -13.79 5.83 0.05
N VAL A 65 -14.10 5.43 -1.19
CA VAL A 65 -14.47 4.04 -1.49
C VAL A 65 -13.28 3.31 -2.11
N CYS A 66 -12.73 2.33 -1.39
CA CYS A 66 -11.72 1.42 -1.89
C CYS A 66 -12.37 0.38 -2.82
N ALA A 67 -12.10 0.50 -4.11
CA ALA A 67 -12.60 -0.37 -5.18
C ALA A 67 -11.49 -1.18 -5.87
N THR A 68 -10.40 -1.49 -5.15
CA THR A 68 -9.38 -2.42 -5.66
C THR A 68 -9.91 -3.86 -5.67
N ASP A 69 -9.22 -4.75 -6.37
CA ASP A 69 -9.60 -6.17 -6.46
C ASP A 69 -9.91 -6.77 -5.09
N ALA A 70 -10.96 -7.57 -5.03
CA ALA A 70 -11.41 -8.28 -3.84
C ALA A 70 -10.41 -9.39 -3.42
N GLY A 71 -9.30 -8.99 -2.82
CA GLY A 71 -8.24 -9.89 -2.42
C GLY A 71 -7.12 -9.19 -1.66
N ARG A 72 -6.20 -10.00 -1.12
CA ARG A 72 -5.08 -9.54 -0.29
C ARG A 72 -4.22 -8.46 -0.95
N GLU A 73 -3.98 -8.61 -2.25
CA GLU A 73 -3.14 -7.68 -3.00
C GLU A 73 -3.82 -6.34 -3.20
N GLY A 74 -5.13 -6.35 -3.51
CA GLY A 74 -5.94 -5.14 -3.63
C GLY A 74 -5.97 -4.34 -2.32
N GLU A 75 -6.04 -5.01 -1.17
CA GLU A 75 -5.92 -4.36 0.15
C GLU A 75 -4.57 -3.64 0.31
N CYS A 76 -3.48 -4.31 -0.06
CA CYS A 76 -2.14 -3.75 0.08
C CYS A 76 -1.94 -2.54 -0.84
N ILE A 77 -2.34 -2.65 -2.10
CA ILE A 77 -2.24 -1.57 -3.09
C ILE A 77 -2.92 -0.30 -2.58
N PHE A 78 -4.16 -0.42 -2.12
CA PHE A 78 -4.92 0.73 -1.64
C PHE A 78 -4.32 1.28 -0.34
N ARG A 79 -4.09 0.44 0.66
CA ARG A 79 -3.69 0.90 2.01
C ARG A 79 -2.28 1.48 2.05
N TYR A 80 -1.34 0.96 1.26
CA TYR A 80 -0.01 1.58 1.16
C TYR A 80 -0.09 3.00 0.60
N MET A 81 -0.87 3.19 -0.47
CA MET A 81 -1.12 4.50 -1.03
C MET A 81 -1.83 5.40 -0.03
N TYR A 82 -2.94 4.93 0.56
CA TYR A 82 -3.78 5.69 1.48
C TYR A 82 -2.99 6.18 2.70
N TYR A 83 -2.33 5.26 3.43
CA TYR A 83 -1.54 5.64 4.60
C TYR A 83 -0.36 6.54 4.27
N LYS A 84 0.21 6.43 3.06
CA LYS A 84 1.29 7.33 2.63
C LYS A 84 0.81 8.76 2.42
N THR A 85 -0.47 8.98 2.10
CA THR A 85 -1.02 10.34 1.99
C THR A 85 -1.09 11.05 3.34
N GLY A 86 -1.31 10.31 4.43
CA GLY A 86 -1.58 10.86 5.76
C GLY A 86 -3.03 11.29 5.96
N CYS A 87 -3.92 11.00 5.00
CA CYS A 87 -5.34 11.25 5.12
C CYS A 87 -5.98 10.38 6.22
N THR A 88 -7.00 10.93 6.88
CA THR A 88 -7.73 10.28 7.98
C THR A 88 -9.23 10.17 7.71
N LYS A 89 -9.66 10.42 6.47
CA LYS A 89 -11.07 10.34 6.08
C LYS A 89 -11.59 8.90 6.20
N PRO A 90 -12.88 8.70 6.48
CA PRO A 90 -13.45 7.35 6.53
C PRO A 90 -13.27 6.66 5.17
N VAL A 91 -13.00 5.35 5.23
CA VAL A 91 -12.87 4.49 4.06
C VAL A 91 -13.92 3.38 4.12
N LYS A 92 -14.65 3.23 3.02
CA LYS A 92 -15.53 2.09 2.75
C LYS A 92 -14.89 1.15 1.75
N ARG A 93 -15.19 -0.14 1.88
CA ARG A 93 -14.67 -1.18 1.00
C ARG A 93 -15.76 -1.71 0.07
N LEU A 94 -15.53 -1.56 -1.23
CA LEU A 94 -16.34 -2.16 -2.29
C LEU A 94 -15.78 -3.55 -2.64
N TRP A 95 -16.40 -4.60 -2.11
CA TRP A 95 -15.92 -5.98 -2.29
C TRP A 95 -16.59 -6.66 -3.48
N VAL A 96 -15.98 -6.57 -4.66
CA VAL A 96 -16.53 -7.14 -5.90
C VAL A 96 -15.43 -7.71 -6.80
N SER A 97 -15.69 -8.87 -7.41
CA SER A 97 -14.80 -9.50 -8.40
C SER A 97 -15.40 -9.57 -9.81
N SER A 98 -16.67 -9.20 -9.97
CA SER A 98 -17.38 -9.17 -11.25
C SER A 98 -17.53 -7.74 -11.75
N LEU A 99 -17.38 -7.56 -13.06
CA LEU A 99 -17.58 -6.28 -13.74
C LEU A 99 -19.03 -6.08 -14.23
N GLU A 100 -19.91 -7.03 -13.95
CA GLU A 100 -21.32 -6.92 -14.31
C GLU A 100 -22.02 -5.82 -13.50
N GLU A 101 -22.85 -5.03 -14.17
CA GLU A 101 -23.58 -3.90 -13.56
C GLU A 101 -24.38 -4.32 -12.31
N LYS A 102 -25.06 -5.47 -12.37
CA LYS A 102 -25.83 -6.00 -11.24
C LYS A 102 -24.96 -6.30 -10.02
N ALA A 103 -23.78 -6.88 -10.25
CA ALA A 103 -22.84 -7.21 -9.19
C ALA A 103 -22.25 -5.94 -8.54
N ILE A 104 -21.90 -4.94 -9.36
CA ILE A 104 -21.39 -3.65 -8.89
C ILE A 104 -22.45 -2.92 -8.07
N LYS A 105 -23.69 -2.82 -8.57
CA LYS A 105 -24.80 -2.18 -7.82
C LYS A 105 -25.06 -2.85 -6.48
N LYS A 106 -25.06 -4.19 -6.45
CA LYS A 106 -25.20 -4.95 -5.21
C LYS A 106 -24.05 -4.65 -4.24
N ALA A 107 -22.81 -4.67 -4.71
CA ALA A 107 -21.65 -4.39 -3.87
C ALA A 107 -21.67 -2.97 -3.28
N PHE A 108 -22.18 -1.98 -4.02
CA PHE A 108 -22.37 -0.62 -3.50
C PHE A 108 -23.45 -0.53 -2.41
N SER A 109 -24.48 -1.38 -2.45
CA SER A 109 -25.47 -1.46 -1.36
C SER A 109 -24.95 -2.20 -0.12
N GLU A 110 -23.85 -2.94 -0.26
CA GLU A 110 -23.25 -3.80 0.78
C GLU A 110 -21.84 -3.32 1.17
N LEU A 111 -21.56 -2.01 1.03
CA LEU A 111 -20.28 -1.41 1.42
C LEU A 111 -19.96 -1.72 2.88
N LYS A 112 -18.74 -2.17 3.12
CA LYS A 112 -18.24 -2.47 4.47
C LYS A 112 -17.26 -1.40 4.93
N ASP A 113 -17.06 -1.29 6.24
CA ASP A 113 -15.93 -0.53 6.76
C ASP A 113 -14.61 -1.20 6.37
N ASP A 114 -13.60 -0.38 6.06
CA ASP A 114 -12.27 -0.90 5.71
C ASP A 114 -11.70 -1.82 6.81
N SER A 115 -12.02 -1.54 8.08
CA SER A 115 -11.57 -2.34 9.24
C SER A 115 -11.96 -3.82 9.18
N GLU A 116 -13.04 -4.17 8.47
CA GLU A 116 -13.45 -5.57 8.26
C GLU A 116 -12.38 -6.40 7.53
N TYR A 117 -11.48 -5.73 6.80
CA TYR A 117 -10.42 -6.33 5.99
C TYR A 117 -9.02 -6.13 6.59
N ASP A 118 -8.91 -5.62 7.82
CA ASP A 118 -7.65 -5.38 8.50
C ASP A 118 -6.77 -6.64 8.59
N ASN A 119 -7.37 -7.79 8.90
CA ASN A 119 -6.62 -9.05 8.97
C ASN A 119 -6.06 -9.46 7.61
N LEU A 120 -6.82 -9.21 6.54
CA LEU A 120 -6.39 -9.52 5.18
C LEU A 120 -5.24 -8.59 4.74
N TYR A 121 -5.35 -7.30 5.04
CA TYR A 121 -4.27 -6.35 4.85
C TYR A 121 -3.02 -6.72 5.64
N ARG A 122 -3.17 -7.03 6.94
CA ARG A 122 -2.04 -7.41 7.83
C ARG A 122 -1.34 -8.67 7.33
N ALA A 123 -2.08 -9.66 6.82
CA ALA A 123 -1.49 -10.84 6.20
C ALA A 123 -0.67 -10.51 4.95
N GLY A 124 -1.17 -9.61 4.09
CA GLY A 124 -0.44 -9.14 2.91
C GLY A 124 0.82 -8.34 3.27
N LEU A 125 0.71 -7.45 4.25
CA LEU A 125 1.83 -6.67 4.77
C LEU A 125 2.90 -7.57 5.41
N ALA A 126 2.50 -8.56 6.20
CA ALA A 126 3.43 -9.50 6.83
C ALA A 126 4.22 -10.29 5.76
N ARG A 127 3.53 -10.76 4.71
CA ARG A 127 4.18 -11.42 3.58
C ARG A 127 5.17 -10.48 2.88
N ALA A 128 4.76 -9.27 2.54
CA ALA A 128 5.63 -8.31 1.85
C ALA A 128 6.90 -7.99 2.66
N LYS A 129 6.77 -7.85 3.99
CA LYS A 129 7.90 -7.66 4.90
C LYS A 129 8.83 -8.88 4.95
N ALA A 130 8.27 -10.08 5.02
CA ALA A 130 9.06 -11.31 5.02
C ALA A 130 9.84 -11.47 3.70
N ASP A 131 9.17 -11.27 2.56
CA ASP A 131 9.79 -11.32 1.24
C ASP A 131 10.91 -10.27 1.11
N TRP A 132 10.71 -9.06 1.65
CA TRP A 132 11.74 -8.01 1.70
C TRP A 132 12.94 -8.42 2.56
N LEU A 133 12.71 -8.95 3.77
CA LEU A 133 13.79 -9.39 4.66
C LEU A 133 14.64 -10.48 4.02
N VAL A 134 14.00 -11.50 3.44
CA VAL A 134 14.71 -12.58 2.73
C VAL A 134 15.45 -12.00 1.53
N GLY A 135 14.78 -11.21 0.70
CA GLY A 135 15.34 -10.64 -0.53
C GLY A 135 16.53 -9.71 -0.30
N MET A 136 16.54 -8.93 0.78
CA MET A 136 17.65 -8.01 1.08
C MET A 136 18.84 -8.70 1.72
N ASN A 137 18.61 -9.78 2.49
CA ASN A 137 19.64 -10.40 3.32
C ASN A 137 20.21 -11.71 2.76
N ALA A 138 19.47 -12.44 1.93
CA ALA A 138 19.87 -13.76 1.45
C ALA A 138 20.28 -13.81 -0.03
N THR A 139 20.09 -12.71 -0.78
CA THR A 139 20.33 -12.66 -2.23
C THR A 139 21.60 -11.89 -2.63
N ARG A 140 22.29 -11.26 -1.68
CA ARG A 140 23.33 -10.26 -1.94
C ARG A 140 24.59 -10.54 -1.15
#